data_AF-A0A1Q5K216-F1
#
_entry.id   AF-A0A1Q5K216-F1
#
_cell.length_a   1.000
_cell.length_b   1.000
_cell.length_c   1.000
_cell.angle_alpha   90.00
_cell.angle_beta   90.00
_cell.angle_gamma   90.00
#
_symmetry.space_group_name_H-M   'P 1'
#
loop_
_entity.id
_entity.type
_entity.pdbx_description
1 polymer ?
#
loop_
_entity_poly.entity_id
_entity_poly.type
_entity_poly.pdbx_seq_one_letter_code
_entity_poly.pdbx_strand_id
1 'polypeptide(L)'
;MAAEVPESATRVLGWLRVMTGAGDWRRFERFAGVAVHQHPDGLAEILLSALRSSAPSGQDTEGAPRVNTEDVVDVLGELRAPEAVGPISRILREKRESDAPFFAVCTKIIHPLAEIGTPDARDVLREVATGSWPKPVKWHAAEELGIEEELAFDEGEMLGGA
;
A
#
# COMPACT_ATOMS: atom_id res chain seq x y z
N MET A 1 -12.53 27.55 -18.57
CA MET A 1 -11.64 27.40 -17.41
C MET A 1 -12.52 27.18 -16.19
N ALA A 2 -12.64 25.93 -15.76
CA ALA A 2 -13.18 25.66 -14.42
C ALA A 2 -12.12 26.18 -13.44
N ALA A 3 -12.50 26.98 -12.46
CA ALA A 3 -11.62 27.24 -11.33
C ALA A 3 -11.29 25.88 -10.71
N GLU A 4 -10.02 25.48 -10.69
CA GLU A 4 -9.56 24.48 -9.74
C GLU A 4 -10.04 24.97 -8.38
N VAL A 5 -10.81 24.14 -7.66
CA VAL A 5 -11.48 24.57 -6.42
C VAL A 5 -10.60 24.13 -5.25
N PRO A 6 -9.63 24.94 -4.77
CA PRO A 6 -8.82 24.59 -3.60
C PRO A 6 -9.69 24.33 -2.34
N GLU A 7 -10.92 24.83 -2.31
CA GLU A 7 -11.89 24.51 -1.26
C GLU A 7 -12.31 23.03 -1.23
N SER A 8 -12.41 22.34 -2.37
CA SER A 8 -12.80 20.92 -2.39
C SER A 8 -11.68 20.03 -1.84
N ALA A 9 -10.44 20.31 -2.24
CA ALA A 9 -9.23 19.65 -1.74
C ALA A 9 -9.08 19.80 -0.22
N THR A 10 -9.29 21.00 0.31
CA THR A 10 -9.19 21.24 1.76
C THR A 10 -10.36 20.61 2.52
N ARG A 11 -11.58 20.66 1.97
CA ARG A 11 -12.77 20.04 2.59
C ARG A 11 -12.67 18.52 2.64
N VAL A 12 -12.13 17.87 1.60
CA VAL A 12 -11.99 16.40 1.59
C VAL A 12 -11.02 15.93 2.66
N LEU A 13 -9.90 16.63 2.88
CA LEU A 13 -8.98 16.33 3.98
C LEU A 13 -9.67 16.47 5.35
N GLY A 14 -10.48 17.51 5.53
CA GLY A 14 -11.29 17.68 6.73
C GLY A 14 -12.27 16.52 6.96
N TRP A 15 -12.98 16.10 5.93
CA TRP A 15 -13.91 14.97 6.00
C TRP A 15 -13.22 13.65 6.31
N LEU A 16 -12.07 13.38 5.68
CA LEU A 16 -11.30 12.15 5.92
C LEU A 16 -10.85 12.06 7.38
N ARG A 17 -10.36 13.16 7.98
CA ARG A 17 -10.00 13.19 9.41
C ARG A 17 -11.18 12.88 10.32
N VAL A 18 -12.36 13.44 10.03
CA VAL A 18 -13.58 13.16 10.79
C VAL A 18 -13.97 11.68 10.66
N MET A 19 -13.91 11.11 9.45
CA MET A 19 -14.21 9.69 9.22
C MET A 19 -13.22 8.77 9.94
N THR A 20 -11.92 9.08 9.93
CA THR A 20 -10.91 8.35 10.69
C THR A 20 -11.22 8.37 12.18
N GLY A 21 -11.56 9.54 12.75
CA GLY A 21 -11.90 9.67 14.16
C GLY A 21 -13.21 8.95 14.56
N ALA A 22 -14.14 8.80 13.62
CA ALA A 22 -15.41 8.10 13.83
C ALA A 22 -15.34 6.58 13.53
N GLY A 23 -14.24 6.10 12.94
CA GLY A 23 -14.12 4.72 12.46
C GLY A 23 -15.04 4.38 11.28
N ASP A 24 -15.47 5.38 10.49
CA ASP A 24 -16.33 5.19 9.32
C ASP A 24 -15.49 4.77 8.09
N TRP A 25 -14.87 3.60 8.19
CA TRP A 25 -13.86 3.13 7.22
C TRP A 25 -14.40 2.96 5.80
N ARG A 26 -15.65 2.48 5.67
CA ARG A 26 -16.28 2.30 4.36
C ARG A 26 -16.47 3.62 3.62
N ARG A 27 -16.79 4.71 4.33
CA ARG A 27 -16.84 6.04 3.71
C ARG A 27 -15.45 6.59 3.49
N PHE A 28 -14.55 6.40 4.45
CA PHE A 28 -13.16 6.83 4.35
C PHE A 28 -12.50 6.33 3.05
N GLU A 29 -12.57 5.03 2.76
CA GLU A 29 -11.96 4.41 1.57
C GLU A 29 -12.46 5.04 0.26
N ARG A 30 -13.77 5.25 0.14
CA ARG A 30 -14.37 5.88 -1.05
C ARG A 30 -13.90 7.32 -1.24
N PHE A 31 -13.83 8.08 -0.15
CA PHE A 31 -13.37 9.47 -0.22
C PHE A 31 -11.87 9.55 -0.48
N ALA A 32 -11.07 8.63 0.08
CA ALA A 32 -9.64 8.54 -0.17
C ALA A 32 -9.35 8.26 -1.64
N GLY A 33 -10.04 7.28 -2.23
CA GLY A 33 -9.89 6.93 -3.65
C GLY A 33 -10.36 8.03 -4.62
N VAL A 34 -11.18 8.99 -4.19
CA VAL A 34 -11.52 10.17 -5.00
C VAL A 34 -10.54 11.34 -4.73
N ALA A 35 -10.05 11.46 -3.50
CA ALA A 35 -9.13 12.52 -3.10
C ALA A 35 -7.76 12.36 -3.78
N VAL A 36 -7.32 11.13 -4.02
CA VAL A 36 -6.02 10.82 -4.65
C VAL A 36 -5.81 11.56 -5.97
N HIS A 37 -6.83 11.62 -6.83
CA HIS A 37 -6.76 12.29 -8.14
C HIS A 37 -6.68 13.82 -8.06
N GLN A 38 -6.86 14.42 -6.88
CA GLN A 38 -6.64 15.84 -6.62
C GLN A 38 -5.25 16.12 -6.04
N HIS A 39 -4.47 15.07 -5.73
CA HIS A 39 -3.16 15.14 -5.07
C HIS A 39 -3.04 16.20 -3.95
N PRO A 40 -3.98 16.26 -2.98
CA PRO A 40 -3.94 17.30 -1.98
C PRO A 40 -2.82 17.06 -0.96
N ASP A 41 -2.06 18.13 -0.67
CA ASP A 41 -1.01 18.11 0.35
C ASP A 41 -1.57 17.65 1.71
N GLY A 42 -0.91 16.64 2.31
CA GLY A 42 -1.30 16.08 3.61
C GLY A 42 -2.27 14.91 3.57
N LEU A 43 -2.70 14.44 2.38
CA LEU A 43 -3.51 13.21 2.26
C LEU A 43 -2.77 11.97 2.77
N ALA A 44 -1.49 11.84 2.42
CA ALA A 44 -0.65 10.72 2.86
C ALA A 44 -0.60 10.59 4.39
N GLU A 45 -0.48 11.70 5.12
CA GLU A 45 -0.49 11.71 6.59
C GLU A 45 -1.80 11.13 7.15
N ILE A 46 -2.94 11.48 6.55
CA ILE A 46 -4.25 11.01 6.97
C ILE A 46 -4.39 9.50 6.71
N LEU A 47 -3.97 9.04 5.54
CA LEU A 47 -3.98 7.62 5.17
C LEU A 47 -3.11 6.78 6.10
N LEU A 48 -1.89 7.26 6.40
CA LEU A 48 -1.01 6.63 7.37
C LEU A 48 -1.60 6.63 8.78
N SER A 49 -2.31 7.69 9.16
CA SER A 49 -3.05 7.71 10.43
C SER A 49 -4.16 6.68 10.46
N ALA A 50 -4.91 6.51 9.37
CA ALA A 50 -5.96 5.51 9.28
C ALA A 50 -5.39 4.08 9.45
N LEU A 51 -4.28 3.75 8.77
CA LEU A 51 -3.59 2.46 8.93
C LEU A 51 -3.17 2.19 10.38
N ARG A 52 -2.64 3.21 11.08
CA ARG A 52 -2.26 3.09 12.48
C ARG A 52 -3.46 2.91 13.40
N SER A 53 -4.52 3.69 13.19
CA SER A 53 -5.75 3.65 13.99
C SER A 53 -6.54 2.36 13.80
N SER A 54 -6.43 1.72 12.63
CA SER A 54 -7.08 0.45 12.34
C SER A 54 -6.26 -0.78 12.71
N ALA A 55 -5.02 -0.61 13.17
CA ALA A 55 -4.16 -1.73 13.55
C ALA A 55 -4.75 -2.50 14.75
N PRO A 56 -4.56 -3.82 14.84
CA PRO A 56 -5.02 -4.60 15.98
C PRO A 56 -4.43 -4.08 17.29
N SER A 57 -5.28 -3.53 18.17
CA SER A 57 -4.92 -3.33 19.56
C SER A 57 -5.25 -4.62 20.32
N GLY A 58 -4.44 -4.98 21.32
CA GLY A 58 -4.68 -6.17 22.15
C GLY A 58 -6.01 -6.16 22.94
N GLN A 59 -6.82 -5.11 22.77
CA GLN A 59 -8.15 -4.93 23.37
C GLN A 59 -9.28 -4.98 22.33
N ASP A 60 -8.97 -5.21 21.04
CA ASP A 60 -9.97 -5.20 19.98
C ASP A 60 -10.88 -6.41 20.08
N THR A 61 -12.19 -6.17 19.96
CA THR A 61 -13.16 -7.24 19.79
C THR A 61 -13.00 -7.85 18.40
N GLU A 62 -13.02 -9.17 18.32
CA GLU A 62 -13.01 -9.90 17.06
C GLU A 62 -14.13 -9.37 16.14
N GLY A 63 -13.78 -8.97 14.92
CA GLY A 63 -14.73 -8.40 13.96
C GLY A 63 -14.97 -6.89 14.03
N ALA A 64 -14.21 -6.13 14.84
CA ALA A 64 -14.24 -4.68 14.77
C ALA A 64 -13.93 -4.20 13.33
N PRO A 65 -14.72 -3.27 12.76
CA PRO A 65 -14.50 -2.79 11.41
C PRO A 65 -13.14 -2.08 11.34
N ARG A 66 -12.38 -2.37 10.28
CA ARG A 66 -11.05 -1.81 10.01
C ARG A 66 -11.01 -1.22 8.61
N VAL A 67 -10.05 -0.33 8.38
CA VAL A 67 -9.76 0.13 7.03
C VAL A 67 -9.18 -1.03 6.21
N ASN A 68 -9.58 -1.12 4.95
CA ASN A 68 -8.97 -2.01 4.01
C ASN A 68 -7.52 -1.56 3.77
N THR A 69 -6.58 -2.36 4.28
CA THR A 69 -5.16 -2.04 4.18
C THR A 69 -4.69 -2.02 2.72
N GLU A 70 -5.18 -2.93 1.88
CA GLU A 70 -4.80 -2.98 0.46
C GLU A 70 -5.18 -1.66 -0.24
N ASP A 71 -6.45 -1.26 -0.15
CA ASP A 71 -6.93 -0.03 -0.81
C ASP A 71 -6.17 1.22 -0.33
N VAL A 72 -5.82 1.30 0.95
CA VAL A 72 -5.05 2.45 1.47
C VAL A 72 -3.60 2.42 1.00
N VAL A 73 -2.98 1.23 0.92
CA VAL A 73 -1.63 1.08 0.40
C VAL A 73 -1.57 1.44 -1.09
N ASP A 74 -2.57 1.03 -1.87
CA ASP A 74 -2.69 1.40 -3.29
C ASP A 74 -2.77 2.92 -3.47
N VAL A 75 -3.62 3.59 -2.68
CA VAL A 75 -3.72 5.06 -2.73
C VAL A 75 -2.40 5.73 -2.33
N LEU A 76 -1.65 5.19 -1.38
CA LEU A 76 -0.33 5.72 -1.00
C LEU A 76 0.72 5.55 -2.12
N GLY A 77 0.63 4.45 -2.89
CA GLY A 77 1.39 4.20 -4.11
C GLY A 77 1.11 5.26 -5.18
N GLU A 78 -0.16 5.46 -5.50
CA GLU A 78 -0.60 6.43 -6.52
C GLU A 78 -0.18 7.87 -6.16
N LEU A 79 -0.20 8.23 -4.87
CA LEU A 79 0.31 9.53 -4.38
C LEU A 79 1.82 9.67 -4.47
N ARG A 80 2.54 8.56 -4.67
CA ARG A 80 4.00 8.46 -4.58
C ARG A 80 4.54 8.98 -3.24
N ALA A 81 3.85 8.64 -2.15
CA ALA A 81 4.14 9.17 -0.82
C ALA A 81 5.44 8.57 -0.23
N PRO A 82 6.57 9.30 -0.16
CA PRO A 82 7.84 8.75 0.31
C PRO A 82 7.78 8.29 1.78
N GLU A 83 7.01 8.97 2.62
CA GLU A 83 6.80 8.62 4.03
C GLU A 83 6.08 7.29 4.23
N ALA A 84 5.45 6.74 3.18
CA ALA A 84 4.70 5.48 3.25
C ALA A 84 5.57 4.24 3.10
N VAL A 85 6.82 4.37 2.61
CA VAL A 85 7.71 3.22 2.36
C VAL A 85 7.91 2.37 3.62
N GLY A 86 8.25 2.99 4.75
CA GLY A 86 8.45 2.28 6.01
C GLY A 86 7.20 1.52 6.49
N PRO A 87 6.05 2.20 6.62
CA PRO A 87 4.77 1.57 6.94
C PRO A 87 4.35 0.43 5.99
N ILE A 88 4.45 0.62 4.67
CA ILE A 88 4.09 -0.39 3.67
C ILE A 88 5.02 -1.59 3.78
N SER A 89 6.33 -1.36 3.89
CA SER A 89 7.35 -2.39 4.06
C SER A 89 7.15 -3.21 5.35
N ARG A 90 6.66 -2.58 6.42
CA ARG A 90 6.26 -3.27 7.65
C ARG A 90 5.05 -4.18 7.42
N ILE A 91 4.00 -3.66 6.79
CA ILE A 91 2.77 -4.43 6.48
C ILE A 91 3.13 -5.65 5.63
N LEU A 92 3.96 -5.47 4.59
CA LEU A 92 4.44 -6.55 3.73
C LEU A 92 5.08 -7.69 4.54
N ARG A 93 5.96 -7.35 5.50
CA ARG A 93 6.63 -8.32 6.38
C ARG A 93 5.67 -8.99 7.36
N GLU A 94 4.73 -8.26 7.94
CA GLU A 94 3.71 -8.80 8.85
C GLU A 94 2.76 -9.77 8.13
N LYS A 95 2.46 -9.53 6.85
CA LYS A 95 1.59 -10.40 6.04
C LYS A 95 2.28 -11.67 5.53
N ARG A 96 3.61 -11.70 5.52
CA ARG A 96 4.40 -12.78 4.91
C ARG A 96 3.94 -14.19 5.28
N GLU A 97 3.61 -14.47 6.53
CA GLU A 97 3.19 -15.81 6.95
C GLU A 97 1.68 -16.04 6.78
N SER A 98 0.87 -15.00 7.01
CA SER A 98 -0.60 -15.10 7.01
C SER A 98 -1.23 -15.07 5.62
N ASP A 99 -0.48 -14.63 4.60
CA ASP A 99 -0.92 -14.53 3.21
C ASP A 99 -0.64 -15.81 2.40
N ALA A 100 0.02 -16.79 3.02
CA ALA A 100 0.21 -18.11 2.43
C ALA A 100 -1.13 -18.84 2.22
N PRO A 101 -1.23 -19.74 1.21
CA PRO A 101 -0.19 -20.13 0.27
C PRO A 101 -0.15 -19.26 -1.01
N PHE A 102 -1.12 -18.36 -1.19
CA PHE A 102 -1.30 -17.65 -2.46
C PHE A 102 -0.51 -16.35 -2.56
N PHE A 103 -0.13 -15.76 -1.42
CA PHE A 103 0.64 -14.53 -1.33
C PHE A 103 0.05 -13.36 -2.14
N ALA A 104 -1.27 -13.29 -2.20
CA ALA A 104 -2.00 -12.31 -3.02
C ALA A 104 -1.82 -10.88 -2.50
N VAL A 105 -1.89 -10.69 -1.18
CA VAL A 105 -1.73 -9.37 -0.55
C VAL A 105 -0.27 -8.91 -0.66
N CYS A 106 0.69 -9.78 -0.35
CA CYS A 106 2.11 -9.50 -0.47
C CYS A 106 2.47 -9.09 -1.90
N THR A 107 1.95 -9.82 -2.90
CA THR A 107 2.16 -9.51 -4.31
C THR A 107 1.59 -8.16 -4.70
N LYS A 108 0.35 -7.83 -4.30
CA LYS A 108 -0.25 -6.53 -4.59
C LYS A 108 0.53 -5.37 -3.99
N ILE A 109 1.05 -5.52 -2.77
CA ILE A 109 1.82 -4.47 -2.08
C ILE A 109 3.12 -4.11 -2.81
N ILE A 110 3.65 -5.00 -3.65
CA ILE A 110 4.86 -4.73 -4.44
C ILE A 110 4.67 -3.53 -5.38
N HIS A 111 3.52 -3.45 -6.04
CA HIS A 111 3.26 -2.41 -7.03
C HIS A 111 3.24 -0.98 -6.41
N PRO A 112 2.53 -0.70 -5.31
CA PRO A 112 2.60 0.60 -4.63
C PRO A 112 4.00 1.01 -4.18
N LEU A 113 4.85 0.05 -3.75
CA LEU A 113 6.26 0.35 -3.44
C LEU A 113 7.02 0.80 -4.71
N ALA A 114 6.76 0.17 -5.85
CA ALA A 114 7.35 0.55 -7.13
C ALA A 114 6.87 1.93 -7.59
N GLU A 115 5.57 2.24 -7.45
CA GLU A 115 4.99 3.55 -7.80
C GLU A 115 5.60 4.69 -6.99
N ILE A 116 5.86 4.49 -5.69
CA ILE A 116 6.54 5.47 -4.84
C ILE A 116 7.94 5.79 -5.40
N GLY A 117 8.67 4.77 -5.88
CA GLY A 117 9.86 4.95 -6.71
C GLY A 117 11.08 5.60 -6.03
N THR A 118 11.05 5.81 -4.70
CA THR A 118 12.19 6.35 -3.95
C THR A 118 13.32 5.33 -3.84
N PRO A 119 14.58 5.76 -3.55
CA PRO A 119 15.68 4.85 -3.27
C PRO A 119 15.34 3.81 -2.20
N ASP A 120 14.73 4.25 -1.09
CA ASP A 120 14.30 3.37 0.00
C ASP A 120 13.27 2.33 -0.47
N ALA A 121 12.32 2.71 -1.32
CA ALA A 121 11.35 1.77 -1.88
C ALA A 121 12.03 0.74 -2.79
N ARG A 122 12.97 1.18 -3.62
CA ARG A 122 13.78 0.29 -4.48
C ARG A 122 14.65 -0.66 -3.67
N ASP A 123 15.18 -0.22 -2.53
CA ASP A 123 15.95 -1.07 -1.62
C ASP A 123 15.07 -2.15 -0.97
N VAL A 124 13.83 -1.80 -0.58
CA VAL A 124 12.84 -2.79 -0.11
C VAL A 124 12.53 -3.81 -1.20
N LEU A 125 12.25 -3.37 -2.42
CA LEU A 125 11.97 -4.28 -3.55
C LEU A 125 13.17 -5.19 -3.83
N ARG A 126 14.40 -4.66 -3.76
CA ARG A 126 15.61 -5.46 -3.96
C ARG A 126 15.82 -6.48 -2.85
N GLU A 127 15.56 -6.12 -1.59
CA GLU A 127 15.54 -7.06 -0.46
C GLU A 127 14.53 -8.19 -0.71
N VAL A 128 13.34 -7.87 -1.23
CA VAL A 128 12.32 -8.86 -1.55
C VAL A 128 12.78 -9.78 -2.67
N ALA A 129 13.20 -9.22 -3.80
CA ALA A 129 13.62 -9.96 -4.99
C ALA A 129 14.82 -10.90 -4.72
N THR A 130 15.78 -10.48 -3.88
CA THR A 130 17.01 -11.24 -3.62
C THR A 130 16.95 -12.10 -2.35
N GLY A 131 16.03 -11.79 -1.44
CA GLY A 131 15.91 -12.44 -0.13
C GLY A 131 15.12 -13.75 -0.13
N SER A 132 14.82 -14.20 1.08
CA SER A 132 14.10 -15.45 1.36
C SER A 132 12.58 -15.30 1.25
N TRP A 133 12.08 -14.73 0.16
CA TRP A 133 10.64 -14.57 -0.08
C TRP A 133 10.05 -15.71 -0.92
N PRO A 134 8.72 -15.94 -0.87
CA PRO A 134 8.05 -16.86 -1.77
C PRO A 134 8.27 -16.47 -3.23
N LYS A 135 8.35 -17.46 -4.12
CA LYS A 135 8.68 -17.24 -5.54
C LYS A 135 7.79 -16.19 -6.23
N PRO A 136 6.44 -16.19 -6.10
CA PRO A 136 5.63 -15.18 -6.75
C PRO A 136 5.95 -13.75 -6.28
N VAL A 137 6.20 -13.58 -4.98
CA VAL A 137 6.54 -12.27 -4.42
C VAL A 137 7.92 -11.80 -4.91
N LYS A 138 8.89 -12.73 -5.02
CA LYS A 138 10.22 -12.45 -5.59
C LYS A 138 10.14 -12.05 -7.06
N TRP A 139 9.30 -12.74 -7.84
CA TRP A 139 9.09 -12.44 -9.26
C TRP A 139 8.60 -11.02 -9.45
N HIS A 140 7.48 -10.66 -8.81
CA HIS A 140 6.90 -9.32 -8.99
C HIS A 140 7.83 -8.22 -8.50
N ALA A 141 8.60 -8.45 -7.42
CA ALA A 141 9.57 -7.46 -6.97
C ALA A 141 10.74 -7.28 -7.96
N ALA A 142 11.17 -8.37 -8.62
CA ALA A 142 12.18 -8.30 -9.67
C ALA A 142 11.65 -7.64 -10.94
N GLU A 143 10.39 -7.92 -11.31
CA GLU A 143 9.66 -7.35 -12.43
C GLU A 143 9.51 -5.84 -12.33
N GLU A 144 9.06 -5.35 -11.18
CA GLU A 144 8.98 -3.89 -10.94
C GLU A 144 10.36 -3.19 -10.96
N LEU A 145 11.44 -3.95 -10.69
CA LEU A 145 12.81 -3.43 -10.74
C LEU A 145 13.46 -3.59 -12.12
N GLY A 146 12.91 -4.42 -13.01
CA GLY A 146 13.51 -4.81 -14.28
C GLY A 146 14.81 -5.60 -14.13
N ILE A 147 14.90 -6.50 -13.14
CA ILE A 147 16.11 -7.28 -12.81
C ILE A 147 15.92 -8.81 -12.86
N GLU A 148 14.83 -9.30 -13.44
CA GLU A 148 14.48 -10.73 -13.53
C GLU A 148 15.56 -11.50 -14.29
N GLU A 149 16.04 -10.95 -15.41
CA GLU A 149 17.13 -11.51 -16.21
C GLU A 149 18.45 -11.53 -15.43
N GLU A 150 18.75 -10.46 -14.67
CA GLU A 150 19.94 -10.38 -13.83
C GLU A 150 19.94 -11.45 -12.73
N LEU A 151 18.75 -11.79 -12.23
CA LEU A 151 18.54 -12.82 -11.21
C LEU A 151 18.33 -14.22 -11.79
N ALA A 152 18.34 -14.36 -13.13
CA ALA A 152 18.04 -15.60 -13.85
C ALA A 152 16.69 -16.23 -13.43
N PHE A 153 15.68 -15.39 -13.19
CA PHE A 153 14.32 -15.86 -12.89
C PHE A 153 13.61 -16.30 -14.16
N ASP A 154 12.96 -17.46 -14.08
CA ASP A 154 12.05 -17.96 -15.11
C ASP A 154 10.60 -17.76 -14.64
N GLU A 155 9.77 -17.11 -15.46
CA GLU A 155 8.38 -16.76 -15.12
C GLU A 155 7.57 -18.01 -14.74
N GLY A 156 7.67 -19.08 -15.53
CA GLY A 156 6.94 -20.33 -15.30
C GLY A 156 7.32 -20.97 -13.97
N GLU A 157 8.63 -21.09 -13.72
CA GLU A 157 9.16 -21.65 -12.47
C GLU A 157 8.78 -20.81 -11.23
N MET A 158 8.67 -19.49 -11.40
CA MET A 158 8.46 -18.54 -10.32
C MET A 158 6.96 -18.35 -9.98
N LEU A 159 6.10 -18.39 -10.99
CA LEU A 159 4.65 -18.22 -10.83
C LEU A 159 3.91 -19.56 -10.76
N GLY A 160 4.60 -20.70 -10.93
CA GLY A 160 4.00 -22.02 -10.91
C GLY A 160 3.20 -22.35 -12.19
N GLY A 161 3.53 -21.67 -13.29
CA GLY A 161 3.05 -22.01 -14.62
C GLY A 161 3.83 -23.20 -15.17
N ALA A 162 3.11 -24.26 -15.55
CA ALA A 162 3.66 -25.38 -16.30
C ALA A 162 3.66 -25.09 -17.80
#